data_AF-A0A1M7NNT1-F1
#
_entry.id   AF-A0A1M7NNT1-F1
#
_cell.length_a   1.000
_cell.length_b   1.000
_cell.length_c   1.000
_cell.angle_alpha   90.00
_cell.angle_beta   90.00
_cell.angle_gamma   90.00
#
_symmetry.space_group_name_H-M   'P 1'
#
loop_
_entity.id
_entity.type
_entity.pdbx_description
1 polymer ?
#
loop_
_entity_poly.entity_id
_entity_poly.type
_entity_poly.pdbx_seq_one_letter_code
_entity_poly.pdbx_strand_id
1 'polypeptide(L)'
;MTFKIRFFAITMLLVFAQTATLQANDLFLRHSNSIRVFQDNTVLIKKIKAKINALSKRRDKLKKLKKWSNSQEKKYNLQLSKLNKSLNKFGEESEITLNVEQIVSKLQKQLKYLNNARVNSVAKNKFTQKDDSIYKLKAGKLIDSILRLRRSVE
;
A
#
# COMPACT_ATOMS: atom_id res chain seq x y z
N MET A 1 -1.02 42.48 20.70
CA MET A 1 -2.24 42.15 19.93
C MET A 1 -1.95 41.51 18.56
N THR A 2 -0.93 41.98 17.84
CA THR A 2 -0.57 41.53 16.47
C THR A 2 -0.17 40.05 16.35
N PHE A 3 0.49 39.46 17.34
CA PHE A 3 0.91 38.05 17.31
C PHE A 3 -0.28 37.07 17.31
N LYS A 4 -1.31 37.33 18.13
CA LYS A 4 -2.52 36.49 18.20
C LYS A 4 -3.32 36.52 16.89
N ILE A 5 -3.37 37.68 16.23
CA ILE A 5 -4.06 37.87 14.95
C ILE A 5 -3.31 37.15 13.82
N ARG A 6 -1.97 37.24 13.79
CA ARG A 6 -1.13 36.52 12.82
C ARG A 6 -1.21 35.00 13.00
N PHE A 7 -1.21 34.51 14.25
CA PHE A 7 -1.38 33.09 14.54
C PHE A 7 -2.75 32.57 14.08
N PHE A 8 -3.82 33.31 14.36
CA PHE A 8 -5.18 32.97 13.92
C PHE A 8 -5.29 32.92 12.38
N ALA A 9 -4.72 33.91 11.68
CA ALA A 9 -4.70 33.94 10.22
C ALA A 9 -3.95 32.74 9.61
N ILE A 10 -2.80 32.36 10.19
CA ILE A 10 -2.04 31.18 9.73
C ILE A 10 -2.83 29.89 9.96
N THR A 11 -3.50 29.74 11.12
CA THR A 11 -4.32 28.55 11.38
C THR A 11 -5.53 28.47 10.45
N MET A 12 -6.19 29.58 10.15
CA MET A 12 -7.28 29.61 9.17
C MET A 12 -6.78 29.28 7.76
N LEU A 13 -5.64 29.83 7.34
CA LEU A 13 -5.05 29.54 6.04
C LEU A 13 -4.72 28.04 5.88
N LEU A 14 -4.22 27.39 6.94
CA LEU A 14 -3.98 25.95 6.96
C LEU A 14 -5.28 25.13 6.85
N VAL A 15 -6.36 25.58 7.48
CA VAL A 15 -7.68 24.93 7.36
C VAL A 15 -8.23 25.07 5.93
N PHE A 16 -8.14 26.26 5.33
CA PHE A 16 -8.57 26.50 3.95
C PHE A 16 -7.76 25.71 2.92
N ALA A 17 -6.44 25.57 3.13
CA ALA A 17 -5.58 24.76 2.26
C ALA A 17 -5.93 23.26 2.35
N GLN A 18 -6.29 22.76 3.55
CA GLN A 18 -6.75 21.38 3.73
C GLN A 18 -8.12 21.13 3.07
N THR A 19 -9.05 22.09 3.14
CA THR A 19 -10.35 21.94 2.48
C THR A 19 -10.27 22.04 0.96
N ALA A 20 -9.39 22.90 0.42
CA ALA A 20 -9.20 23.05 -1.02
C ALA A 20 -8.58 21.79 -1.67
N THR A 21 -7.61 21.16 -1.00
CA THR A 21 -7.04 19.88 -1.46
C THR A 21 -8.05 18.74 -1.40
N LEU A 22 -8.93 18.71 -0.40
CA LEU A 22 -10.04 17.74 -0.32
C LEU A 22 -11.08 17.94 -1.43
N GLN A 23 -11.46 19.19 -1.74
CA GLN A 23 -12.38 19.48 -2.84
C GLN A 23 -11.79 19.17 -4.22
N ALA A 24 -10.51 19.47 -4.46
CA ALA A 24 -9.83 19.14 -5.71
C ALA A 24 -9.76 17.62 -5.95
N ASN A 25 -9.50 16.84 -4.90
CA ASN A 25 -9.55 15.38 -4.97
C ASN A 25 -10.96 14.84 -5.25
N ASP A 26 -12.00 15.45 -4.67
CA ASP A 26 -13.41 15.05 -4.88
C ASP A 26 -13.89 15.39 -6.31
N LEU A 27 -13.39 16.49 -6.90
CA LEU A 27 -13.64 16.87 -8.30
C LEU A 27 -12.93 15.95 -9.30
N PHE A 28 -11.69 15.54 -9.01
CA PHE A 28 -10.94 14.58 -9.84
C PHE A 28 -11.59 13.19 -9.86
N LEU A 29 -12.18 12.79 -8.73
CA LEU A 29 -12.94 11.54 -8.57
C LEU A 29 -14.26 11.53 -9.34
N ARG A 30 -14.87 12.69 -9.62
CA ARG A 30 -16.18 12.82 -10.27
C ARG A 30 -16.15 12.74 -11.80
N HIS A 31 -14.98 12.88 -12.44
CA HIS A 31 -14.91 13.05 -13.90
C HIS A 31 -14.06 12.01 -14.63
N SER A 32 -13.38 11.10 -13.92
CA SER A 32 -12.60 10.04 -14.56
C SER A 32 -13.00 8.67 -14.05
N ASN A 33 -13.40 7.79 -14.98
CA ASN A 33 -13.64 6.36 -14.72
C ASN A 33 -12.35 5.59 -14.37
N SER A 34 -11.22 6.29 -14.29
CA SER A 34 -9.92 5.73 -14.04
C SER A 34 -9.00 6.73 -13.35
N ILE A 35 -8.36 6.29 -12.27
CA ILE A 35 -7.42 7.11 -11.49
C ILE A 35 -6.02 6.53 -11.70
N ARG A 36 -5.04 7.41 -11.97
CA ARG A 36 -3.63 7.03 -11.92
C ARG A 36 -3.21 6.95 -10.46
N VAL A 37 -2.73 5.78 -10.04
CA VAL A 37 -2.28 5.57 -8.67
C VAL A 37 -0.85 5.03 -8.71
N PHE A 38 0.03 5.66 -7.93
CA PHE A 38 1.36 5.13 -7.67
C PHE A 38 1.26 3.82 -6.90
N GLN A 39 1.83 2.74 -7.46
CA GLN A 39 1.84 1.45 -6.79
C GLN A 39 3.05 1.31 -5.89
N ASP A 40 2.82 1.27 -4.57
CA ASP A 40 3.85 0.88 -3.62
C ASP A 40 4.17 -0.62 -3.74
N ASN A 41 5.27 -0.93 -4.43
CA ASN A 41 5.78 -2.28 -4.61
C ASN A 41 6.70 -2.75 -3.47
N THR A 42 6.87 -1.98 -2.39
CA THR A 42 7.86 -2.24 -1.32
C THR A 42 7.75 -3.64 -0.74
N VAL A 43 6.53 -4.13 -0.47
CA VAL A 43 6.33 -5.49 0.07
C VAL A 43 6.73 -6.56 -0.94
N LEU A 44 6.41 -6.37 -2.22
CA LEU A 44 6.78 -7.31 -3.29
C LEU A 44 8.30 -7.32 -3.48
N ILE A 45 8.94 -6.15 -3.49
CA ILE A 45 10.40 -5.99 -3.54
C ILE A 45 11.06 -6.72 -2.37
N LYS A 46 10.57 -6.52 -1.13
CA LYS A 46 11.07 -7.23 0.07
C LYS A 46 10.95 -8.75 -0.09
N LYS A 47 9.82 -9.25 -0.60
CA LYS A 47 9.61 -10.68 -0.84
C LYS A 47 10.55 -11.24 -1.90
N ILE A 48 10.81 -10.52 -3.00
CA ILE A 48 11.72 -10.98 -4.05
C ILE A 48 13.17 -11.00 -3.53
N LYS A 49 13.61 -9.96 -2.80
CA LYS A 49 14.93 -9.93 -2.14
C LYS A 49 15.10 -11.12 -1.18
N ALA A 50 14.07 -11.43 -0.40
CA ALA A 50 14.10 -12.60 0.49
C ALA A 50 14.25 -13.93 -0.27
N LYS A 51 13.55 -14.09 -1.41
CA LYS A 51 13.70 -15.27 -2.28
C LYS A 51 15.10 -15.40 -2.86
N ILE A 52 15.71 -14.30 -3.30
CA ILE A 52 17.10 -14.29 -3.80
C ILE A 52 18.07 -14.73 -2.70
N ASN A 53 17.92 -14.19 -1.49
CA ASN A 53 18.75 -14.58 -0.35
C ASN A 53 18.60 -16.08 -0.02
N ALA A 54 17.37 -16.59 0.02
CA ALA A 54 17.12 -18.01 0.27
C ALA A 54 17.74 -18.92 -0.82
N LEU A 55 17.69 -18.51 -2.09
CA LEU A 55 18.35 -19.22 -3.19
C LEU A 55 19.87 -19.23 -3.03
N SER A 56 20.49 -18.10 -2.69
CA SER A 56 21.93 -18.01 -2.44
C SER A 56 22.34 -18.95 -1.30
N LYS A 57 21.66 -18.86 -0.15
CA LYS A 57 21.93 -19.73 1.00
C LYS A 57 21.81 -21.22 0.66
N ARG A 58 20.82 -21.60 -0.15
CA ARG A 58 20.66 -22.98 -0.61
C ARG A 58 21.84 -23.42 -1.49
N ARG A 59 22.28 -22.57 -2.42
CA ARG A 59 23.47 -22.81 -3.25
C ARG A 59 24.72 -23.00 -2.38
N ASP A 60 24.96 -22.09 -1.45
CA ASP A 60 26.14 -22.13 -0.58
C ASP A 60 26.17 -23.40 0.29
N LYS A 61 25.02 -23.79 0.84
CA LYS A 61 24.86 -25.06 1.58
C LYS A 61 25.20 -26.27 0.71
N LEU A 62 24.70 -26.33 -0.53
CA LEU A 62 24.95 -27.45 -1.43
C LEU A 62 26.40 -27.50 -1.92
N LYS A 63 27.03 -26.33 -2.14
CA LYS A 63 28.47 -26.23 -2.45
C LYS A 63 29.31 -26.76 -1.29
N LYS A 64 29.01 -26.36 -0.06
CA LYS A 64 29.69 -26.86 1.15
C LYS A 64 29.58 -28.38 1.29
N LEU A 65 28.42 -28.94 0.94
CA LEU A 65 28.19 -30.39 0.94
C LEU A 65 28.79 -31.12 -0.27
N LYS A 66 29.46 -30.42 -1.20
CA LYS A 66 29.93 -30.95 -2.50
C LYS A 66 28.81 -31.62 -3.33
N LYS A 67 27.55 -31.25 -3.10
CA LYS A 67 26.36 -31.76 -3.82
C LYS A 67 25.89 -30.82 -4.92
N TRP A 68 26.71 -29.82 -5.25
CA TRP A 68 26.38 -28.80 -6.24
C TRP A 68 26.85 -29.22 -7.63
N SER A 69 25.93 -29.31 -8.58
CA SER A 69 26.24 -29.70 -9.97
C SER A 69 26.08 -28.56 -10.97
N ASN A 70 26.70 -28.70 -12.14
CA ASN A 70 26.58 -27.73 -13.23
C ASN A 70 25.13 -27.54 -13.71
N SER A 71 24.31 -28.60 -13.68
CA SER A 71 22.88 -28.50 -13.98
C SER A 71 22.14 -27.62 -12.96
N GLN A 72 22.48 -27.76 -11.68
CA GLN A 72 21.91 -26.91 -10.61
C GLN A 72 22.37 -25.46 -10.72
N GLU A 73 23.62 -25.20 -11.12
CA GLU A 73 24.13 -23.85 -11.38
C GLU A 73 23.37 -23.17 -12.52
N LYS A 74 23.14 -23.88 -13.64
CA LYS A 74 22.32 -23.35 -14.76
C LYS A 74 20.90 -22.99 -14.30
N LYS A 75 20.25 -23.87 -13.52
CA LYS A 75 18.90 -23.63 -12.98
C LYS A 75 18.88 -22.45 -12.00
N TYR A 76 19.88 -22.34 -11.13
CA TYR A 76 20.05 -21.23 -10.20
C TYR A 76 20.18 -19.90 -10.95
N ASN A 77 21.05 -19.82 -11.97
CA ASN A 77 21.25 -18.60 -12.75
C ASN A 77 19.97 -18.17 -13.48
N LEU A 78 19.22 -19.12 -14.04
CA LEU A 78 17.94 -18.84 -14.68
C LEU A 78 16.92 -18.28 -13.67
N GLN A 79 16.81 -18.86 -12.48
CA GLN A 79 15.92 -18.39 -11.43
C GLN A 79 16.32 -17.00 -10.92
N LEU A 80 17.62 -16.78 -10.70
CA LEU A 80 18.17 -15.50 -10.27
C LEU A 80 17.89 -14.41 -11.31
N SER A 81 18.12 -14.70 -12.59
CA SER A 81 17.83 -13.77 -13.70
C SER A 81 16.36 -13.36 -13.72
N LYS A 82 15.42 -14.31 -13.59
CA LYS A 82 13.97 -14.02 -13.53
C LYS A 82 13.60 -13.14 -12.34
N LEU A 83 14.18 -13.38 -11.17
CA LEU A 83 13.92 -12.59 -9.96
C LEU A 83 14.51 -11.18 -10.07
N ASN A 84 15.71 -11.03 -10.64
CA ASN A 84 16.33 -9.72 -10.87
C ASN A 84 15.56 -8.90 -11.91
N LYS A 85 15.09 -9.51 -13.00
CA LYS A 85 14.18 -8.85 -13.96
C LYS A 85 12.90 -8.35 -13.28
N SER A 86 12.34 -9.16 -12.39
CA SER A 86 11.16 -8.77 -11.61
C SER A 86 11.48 -7.60 -10.68
N LEU A 87 12.64 -7.60 -10.01
CA LEU A 87 13.07 -6.49 -9.17
C LEU A 87 13.23 -5.19 -9.95
N ASN A 88 13.84 -5.22 -11.13
CA ASN A 88 13.98 -4.03 -11.96
C ASN A 88 12.61 -3.48 -12.35
N LYS A 89 11.71 -4.34 -12.83
CA LYS A 89 10.34 -3.96 -13.18
C LYS A 89 9.56 -3.34 -12.00
N PHE A 90 9.76 -3.84 -10.78
CA PHE A 90 9.05 -3.33 -9.60
C PHE A 90 9.76 -2.16 -8.92
N GLY A 91 11.06 -1.98 -9.16
CA GLY A 91 11.88 -0.87 -8.66
C GLY A 91 11.69 0.41 -9.45
N GLU A 92 11.12 0.32 -10.66
CA GLU A 92 10.56 1.46 -11.38
C GLU A 92 9.22 1.84 -10.73
N GLU A 93 9.10 3.09 -10.25
CA GLU A 93 7.81 3.66 -9.88
C GLU A 93 6.92 3.64 -11.13
N SER A 94 5.96 2.72 -11.14
CA SER A 94 5.02 2.58 -12.25
C SER A 94 3.70 3.21 -11.86
N GLU A 95 3.32 4.27 -12.58
CA GLU A 95 1.93 4.72 -12.60
C GLU A 95 1.08 3.63 -13.25
N ILE A 96 0.06 3.17 -12.52
CA ILE A 96 -0.90 2.22 -13.07
C ILE A 96 -2.26 2.90 -13.06
N THR A 97 -2.90 2.89 -14.22
CA THR A 97 -4.29 3.32 -14.38
C THR A 97 -5.19 2.22 -13.83
N LEU A 98 -5.94 2.53 -12.77
CA LEU A 98 -6.91 1.61 -12.18
C LEU A 98 -8.32 2.05 -12.56
N ASN A 99 -9.17 1.10 -12.94
CA ASN A 99 -10.60 1.37 -13.09
C ASN A 99 -11.28 1.44 -11.70
N VAL A 100 -12.51 1.97 -11.66
CA VAL A 100 -13.25 2.17 -10.40
C VAL A 100 -13.42 0.86 -9.62
N GLU A 101 -13.74 -0.25 -10.28
CA GLU A 101 -13.89 -1.57 -9.64
C GLU A 101 -12.60 -2.05 -8.96
N GLN A 102 -11.46 -1.86 -9.60
CA GLN A 102 -10.15 -2.21 -9.05
C GLN A 102 -9.81 -1.35 -7.83
N ILE A 103 -10.17 -0.06 -7.85
CA ILE A 103 -9.99 0.85 -6.72
C ILE A 103 -10.90 0.41 -5.55
N VAL A 104 -12.18 0.14 -5.81
CA VAL A 104 -13.12 -0.38 -4.82
C VAL A 104 -12.62 -1.69 -4.22
N SER A 105 -12.11 -2.62 -5.04
CA SER A 105 -11.54 -3.88 -4.58
C SER A 105 -10.32 -3.68 -3.66
N LYS A 106 -9.44 -2.71 -3.98
CA LYS A 106 -8.30 -2.35 -3.13
C LYS A 106 -8.76 -1.77 -1.79
N LEU A 107 -9.74 -0.86 -1.79
CA LEU A 107 -10.29 -0.27 -0.56
C LEU A 107 -10.98 -1.33 0.31
N GLN A 108 -11.73 -2.25 -0.29
CA GLN A 108 -12.35 -3.39 0.42
C GLN A 108 -11.29 -4.31 1.06
N LYS A 109 -10.18 -4.58 0.37
CA LYS A 109 -9.06 -5.35 0.95
C LYS A 109 -8.42 -4.63 2.14
N GLN A 110 -8.25 -3.31 2.06
CA GLN A 110 -7.74 -2.51 3.17
C GLN A 110 -8.70 -2.53 4.37
N LEU A 111 -10.01 -2.41 4.12
CA LEU A 111 -11.03 -2.52 5.17
C LEU A 111 -11.02 -3.91 5.84
N LYS A 112 -10.91 -4.99 5.06
CA LYS A 112 -10.77 -6.36 5.59
C LYS A 112 -9.51 -6.50 6.46
N TYR A 113 -8.38 -5.95 6.03
CA TYR A 113 -7.16 -5.95 6.82
C TYR A 113 -7.32 -5.20 8.15
N LEU A 114 -7.93 -4.01 8.11
CA LEU A 114 -8.22 -3.20 9.29
C LEU A 114 -9.13 -3.96 10.29
N ASN A 115 -10.17 -4.63 9.78
CA ASN A 115 -11.08 -5.45 10.59
C ASN A 115 -10.35 -6.62 11.24
N ASN A 116 -9.53 -7.35 10.48
CA ASN A 116 -8.75 -8.47 11.01
C ASN A 116 -7.74 -8.01 12.07
N ALA A 117 -7.11 -6.85 11.87
CA ALA A 117 -6.20 -6.27 12.86
C ALA A 117 -6.92 -5.93 14.16
N ARG A 118 -8.14 -5.36 14.09
CA ARG A 118 -9.01 -5.12 15.27
C ARG A 118 -9.34 -6.42 15.98
N VAL A 119 -9.88 -7.41 15.27
CA VAL A 119 -10.26 -8.72 15.86
C VAL A 119 -9.08 -9.37 16.57
N ASN A 120 -7.89 -9.36 15.95
CA ASN A 120 -6.68 -9.92 16.54
C ASN A 120 -6.21 -9.16 17.78
N SER A 121 -6.34 -7.84 17.81
CA SER A 121 -5.98 -7.03 18.98
C SER A 121 -6.97 -7.20 20.13
N VAL A 122 -8.26 -7.33 19.83
CA VAL A 122 -9.31 -7.65 20.80
C VAL A 122 -9.06 -9.03 21.42
N ALA A 123 -8.80 -10.05 20.60
CA ALA A 123 -8.49 -11.40 21.08
C ALA A 123 -7.24 -11.48 21.99
N LYS A 124 -6.35 -10.50 21.90
CA LYS A 124 -5.14 -10.40 22.75
C LYS A 124 -5.34 -9.53 23.99
N ASN A 125 -6.57 -9.07 24.29
CA ASN A 125 -6.90 -8.15 25.39
C ASN A 125 -6.05 -6.86 25.42
N LYS A 126 -5.60 -6.39 24.26
CA LYS A 126 -4.80 -5.16 24.12
C LYS A 126 -5.58 -4.00 23.49
N PHE A 127 -6.87 -4.17 23.27
CA PHE A 127 -7.69 -3.23 22.51
C PHE A 127 -8.41 -2.25 23.44
N THR A 128 -8.14 -0.96 23.27
CA THR A 128 -8.72 0.11 24.11
C THR A 128 -9.85 0.86 23.39
N GLN A 129 -10.60 1.68 24.12
CA GLN A 129 -11.60 2.59 23.51
C GLN A 129 -10.96 3.57 22.53
N LYS A 130 -9.74 4.04 22.82
CA LYS A 130 -8.97 4.90 21.90
C LYS A 130 -8.68 4.17 20.58
N ASP A 131 -8.33 2.89 20.64
CA ASP A 131 -8.12 2.06 19.45
C ASP A 131 -9.40 1.86 18.66
N ASP A 132 -10.55 1.71 19.33
CA ASP A 132 -11.87 1.61 18.68
C ASP A 132 -12.26 2.92 17.96
N SER A 133 -12.01 4.08 18.57
CA SER A 133 -12.22 5.39 17.92
C SER A 133 -11.33 5.58 16.69
N ILE A 134 -10.05 5.21 16.78
CA ILE A 134 -9.12 5.28 15.65
C ILE A 134 -9.55 4.33 14.54
N TYR A 135 -9.97 3.11 14.89
CA TYR A 135 -10.51 2.14 13.95
C TYR A 135 -11.75 2.69 13.24
N LYS A 136 -12.74 3.21 13.99
CA LYS A 136 -13.98 3.77 13.43
C LYS A 136 -13.71 4.91 12.45
N LEU A 137 -12.79 5.82 12.80
CA LEU A 137 -12.42 6.93 11.93
C LEU A 137 -11.75 6.45 10.63
N LYS A 138 -10.87 5.45 10.70
CA LYS A 138 -10.20 4.88 9.51
C LYS A 138 -11.17 4.07 8.65
N ALA A 139 -12.00 3.22 9.28
CA ALA A 139 -13.00 2.41 8.60
C ALA A 139 -14.06 3.27 7.91
N GLY A 140 -14.56 4.31 8.60
CA GLY A 140 -15.54 5.25 8.06
C GLY A 140 -15.05 5.92 6.78
N LYS A 141 -13.81 6.44 6.79
CA LYS A 141 -13.20 7.03 5.57
C LYS A 141 -13.15 6.04 4.41
N LEU A 142 -12.74 4.80 4.65
CA LEU A 142 -12.67 3.77 3.60
C LEU A 142 -14.06 3.42 3.06
N ILE A 143 -15.07 3.30 3.92
CA ILE A 143 -16.45 3.01 3.55
C ILE A 143 -17.03 4.16 2.72
N ASP A 144 -16.85 5.40 3.16
CA ASP A 144 -17.32 6.59 2.44
C ASP A 144 -16.69 6.68 1.04
N SER A 145 -15.38 6.43 0.93
CA SER A 145 -14.70 6.38 -0.38
C SER A 145 -15.26 5.29 -1.29
N ILE A 146 -15.54 4.09 -0.76
CA ILE A 146 -16.15 3.00 -1.54
C ILE A 146 -17.55 3.39 -2.04
N LEU A 147 -18.38 3.98 -1.17
CA LEU A 147 -19.75 4.38 -1.51
C LEU A 147 -19.78 5.48 -2.57
N ARG A 148 -18.91 6.49 -2.43
CA ARG A 148 -18.78 7.56 -3.44
C ARG A 148 -18.37 7.02 -4.80
N LEU A 149 -17.37 6.13 -4.82
CA LEU A 149 -16.88 5.51 -6.06
C LEU A 149 -17.93 4.61 -6.73
N ARG A 150 -18.77 3.92 -5.96
CA ARG A 150 -19.87 3.12 -6.54
C ARG A 150 -20.94 4.00 -7.17
N ARG A 151 -21.33 5.08 -6.48
CA ARG A 151 -22.32 6.05 -6.98
C ARG A 151 -21.87 6.85 -8.20
N SER A 152 -20.56 6.92 -8.47
CA SER A 152 -20.04 7.60 -9.66
C SER A 152 -20.02 6.72 -10.92
N VAL A 153 -20.37 5.43 -10.79
CA VAL A 153 -20.41 4.46 -11.90
C VAL A 153 -21.86 4.08 -12.27
N GLU A 154 -22.80 4.28 -11.34
CA GLU A 154 -24.26 4.22 -11.58
C GLU A 154 -24.76 5.48 -12.28
#